data_AF-A0A953TMC6-F1
#
_entry.id   AF-A0A953TMC6-F1
#
_cell.length_a   1.000
_cell.length_b   1.000
_cell.length_c   1.000
_cell.angle_alpha   90.00
_cell.angle_beta   90.00
_cell.angle_gamma   90.00
#
_symmetry.space_group_name_H-M   'P 1'
#
loop_
_entity.id
_entity.type
_entity.pdbx_description
1 polymer ?
#
loop_
_entity_poly.entity_id
_entity_poly.type
_entity_poly.pdbx_seq_one_letter_code
_entity_poly.pdbx_strand_id
1 'polypeptide(L)' 'MTSSEGPRFLGMTTNERLVAAGLLEQWDEAVRARHRGQRIALLEQVEIAGAGAIEIADAVLASPARYGF' A
#
# COMPACT_ATOMS: atom_id res chain seq x y z
N MET A 1 11.01 28.76 4.35
CA MET A 1 9.75 28.01 4.54
C MET A 1 10.09 26.53 4.51
N THR A 2 10.44 25.95 5.66
CA THR A 2 10.61 24.50 5.76
C THR A 2 9.26 23.95 6.20
N SER A 3 8.42 23.57 5.23
CA SER A 3 7.28 22.71 5.53
C SER A 3 7.85 21.37 5.96
N SER A 4 8.07 21.22 7.26
CA SER A 4 8.27 19.93 7.91
C SER A 4 6.89 19.28 7.98
N GLU A 5 6.34 18.86 6.84
CA GLU A 5 5.31 17.82 6.87
C GLU A 5 6.03 16.54 7.27
N GLY A 6 5.86 16.13 8.53
CA GLY A 6 6.29 14.80 8.95
C GLY A 6 5.62 13.74 8.07
N PRO A 7 6.14 12.49 8.07
CA PRO A 7 5.60 11.42 7.24
C PRO A 7 4.08 11.36 7.33
N ARG A 8 3.43 11.55 6.17
CA ARG A 8 1.99 11.81 6.04
C ARG A 8 1.15 10.66 6.61
N PHE A 9 1.76 9.48 6.67
CA PHE A 9 1.13 8.24 7.11
C PHE A 9 1.83 7.59 8.31
N LEU A 10 2.58 8.37 9.11
CA LEU A 10 3.25 7.84 10.30
C LEU A 10 2.24 7.23 11.29
N GLY A 11 2.53 6.01 11.77
CA GLY A 11 1.67 5.30 12.73
C GLY A 11 0.46 4.60 12.10
N MET A 12 0.21 4.78 10.80
CA MET A 12 -0.84 4.07 10.07
C MET A 12 -0.32 2.72 9.52
N THR A 13 -1.18 1.70 9.61
CA THR A 13 -1.05 0.44 8.88
C THR A 13 -1.21 0.66 7.38
N THR A 14 -0.73 -0.28 6.55
CA THR A 14 -0.83 -0.21 5.08
C THR A 14 -2.25 0.10 4.59
N ASN A 15 -3.26 -0.60 5.13
CA ASN A 15 -4.65 -0.39 4.73
C ASN A 15 -5.14 1.01 5.11
N GLU A 16 -4.79 1.51 6.30
CA GLU A 16 -5.15 2.86 6.72
C GLU A 16 -4.52 3.92 5.81
N ARG A 17 -3.27 3.71 5.34
CA ARG A 17 -2.66 4.65 4.37
C ARG A 17 -3.36 4.62 3.03
N LEU A 18 -3.68 3.43 2.52
CA LEU A 18 -4.41 3.25 1.27
C LEU A 18 -5.80 3.89 1.33
N VAL A 19 -6.50 3.77 2.46
CA VAL A 19 -7.78 4.44 2.71
C VAL A 19 -7.61 5.96 2.76
N ALA A 20 -6.65 6.46 3.54
CA ALA A 20 -6.40 7.90 3.66
C ALA A 20 -6.00 8.55 2.31
N ALA A 21 -5.35 7.78 1.43
CA ALA A 21 -4.97 8.22 0.09
C ALA A 21 -6.07 8.00 -0.98
N GLY A 22 -7.19 7.35 -0.64
CA GLY A 22 -8.25 7.02 -1.62
C GLY A 22 -7.83 5.95 -2.64
N LEU A 23 -6.86 5.11 -2.31
CA LEU A 23 -6.26 4.09 -3.18
C LEU A 23 -6.77 2.67 -2.90
N LEU A 24 -7.63 2.48 -1.90
CA LEU A 24 -8.07 1.14 -1.48
C LEU A 24 -8.76 0.36 -2.62
N GLU A 25 -9.64 0.98 -3.39
CA GLU A 25 -10.33 0.30 -4.51
C GLU A 25 -9.34 -0.12 -5.62
N GLN A 26 -8.37 0.74 -5.93
CA GLN A 26 -7.33 0.46 -6.93
C GLN A 26 -6.39 -0.65 -6.46
N TRP A 27 -6.11 -0.69 -5.15
CA TRP A 27 -5.36 -1.76 -4.53
C TRP A 27 -6.09 -3.10 -4.64
N ASP A 28 -7.38 -3.14 -4.30
CA ASP A 28 -8.20 -4.35 -4.40
C ASP A 28 -8.27 -4.88 -5.83
N GLU A 29 -8.43 -3.99 -6.82
CA GLU A 29 -8.39 -4.35 -8.23
C GLU A 29 -7.02 -4.94 -8.61
N ALA A 30 -5.92 -4.30 -8.22
CA ALA A 30 -4.56 -4.76 -8.51
C ALA A 30 -4.22 -6.11 -7.81
N VAL A 31 -4.79 -6.36 -6.64
CA VAL A 31 -4.69 -7.65 -5.93
C VAL A 31 -5.46 -8.73 -6.69
N ARG A 32 -6.72 -8.48 -7.03
CA ARG A 32 -7.59 -9.42 -7.77
C ARG A 32 -7.03 -9.77 -9.14
N ALA A 33 -6.54 -8.77 -9.87
CA ALA A 33 -5.92 -8.94 -11.18
C ALA A 33 -4.48 -9.48 -11.10
N ARG A 34 -3.93 -9.67 -9.89
CA ARG A 34 -2.54 -10.11 -9.64
C ARG A 34 -1.47 -9.21 -10.29
N HIS A 35 -1.79 -7.95 -10.58
CA HIS A 35 -0.86 -6.97 -11.15
C HIS A 35 0.19 -6.50 -10.15
N ARG A 36 1.33 -7.21 -10.10
CA ARG A 36 2.43 -6.94 -9.15
C ARG A 36 2.97 -5.50 -9.25
N GLY A 37 3.23 -5.01 -10.46
CA GLY A 37 3.75 -3.66 -10.67
C GLY A 37 2.80 -2.58 -10.15
N GLN A 38 1.50 -2.77 -10.35
CA GLN A 38 0.47 -1.83 -9.88
C GLN A 38 0.36 -1.83 -8.35
N ARG A 39 0.44 -3.00 -7.70
CA ARG A 39 0.49 -3.08 -6.23
C ARG A 39 1.68 -2.32 -5.65
N ILE A 40 2.87 -2.50 -6.22
CA ILE A 40 4.07 -1.78 -5.76
C ILE A 40 3.92 -0.27 -5.97
N ALA A 41 3.45 0.17 -7.13
CA ALA A 41 3.25 1.58 -7.43
C ALA A 41 2.21 2.26 -6.51
N LEU A 42 1.18 1.53 -6.06
CA LEU A 42 0.20 2.02 -5.09
C LEU A 42 0.79 2.14 -3.68
N LEU A 43 1.66 1.21 -3.28
CA LEU A 43 2.36 1.27 -1.99
C LEU A 43 3.34 2.45 -1.92
N GLU A 44 4.03 2.73 -3.02
CA GLU A 44 4.96 3.86 -3.11
C GLU A 44 4.24 5.21 -2.92
N GLN A 45 2.99 5.32 -3.39
CA GLN A 45 2.16 6.51 -3.19
C GLN A 45 1.77 6.74 -1.71
N VAL A 46 1.85 5.70 -0.88
CA VAL A 46 1.57 5.77 0.56
C VAL A 46 2.83 5.65 1.43
N GLU A 47 3.96 6.12 0.89
CA GLU A 47 5.27 6.15 1.56
C GLU A 47 5.76 4.76 2.00
N ILE A 48 5.37 3.71 1.27
CA ILE A 48 5.91 2.35 1.42
C ILE A 48 6.69 2.03 0.15
N ALA A 49 8.02 2.09 0.22
CA ALA A 49 8.90 1.96 -0.95
C ALA A 49 9.97 0.87 -0.76
N GLY A 50 10.60 0.49 -1.88
CA GLY A 50 11.73 -0.45 -1.88
C GLY A 50 11.33 -1.87 -1.45
N ALA A 51 12.16 -2.50 -0.61
CA ALA A 51 11.95 -3.89 -0.19
C ALA A 51 10.60 -4.08 0.52
N GLY A 52 10.17 -3.13 1.36
CA GLY A 52 8.89 -3.23 2.07
C GLY A 52 7.67 -3.22 1.13
N ALA A 53 7.73 -2.46 0.03
CA ALA A 53 6.65 -2.44 -0.97
C ALA A 53 6.54 -3.79 -1.68
N ILE A 54 7.69 -4.37 -2.03
CA ILE A 54 7.77 -5.68 -2.68
C ILE A 54 7.23 -6.78 -1.76
N GLU A 55 7.68 -6.81 -0.51
CA GLU A 55 7.27 -7.82 0.47
C GLU A 55 5.76 -7.78 0.71
N ILE A 56 5.17 -6.59 0.89
CA ILE A 56 3.72 -6.43 1.08
C ILE A 56 2.95 -6.84 -0.18
N ALA A 57 3.42 -6.39 -1.36
CA ALA A 57 2.79 -6.71 -2.64
C ALA A 57 2.81 -8.21 -2.96
N ASP A 58 3.81 -8.96 -2.48
CA ASP A 58 3.90 -10.41 -2.67
C ASP A 58 3.16 -11.17 -1.55
N ALA A 59 3.21 -10.70 -0.30
CA ALA A 59 2.55 -11.32 0.85
C ALA A 59 1.02 -11.31 0.77
N VAL A 60 0.41 -10.26 0.20
CA VAL A 60 -1.06 -10.16 0.08
C VAL A 60 -1.67 -11.31 -0.73
N LEU A 61 -0.92 -11.88 -1.69
CA LEU A 61 -1.37 -13.03 -2.47
C LEU A 61 -1.17 -14.37 -1.73
N ALA A 62 -0.21 -14.43 -0.80
CA ALA A 62 0.08 -15.63 -0.01
C ALA A 62 -0.83 -15.78 1.21
N SER A 63 -1.45 -14.69 1.69
CA SER A 63 -2.37 -14.71 2.84
C SER A 63 -3.47 -13.63 2.70
N PRO A 64 -4.50 -13.87 1.87
CA PRO A 64 -5.60 -12.92 1.68
C PRO A 64 -6.30 -12.55 2.99
N ALA A 65 -6.41 -13.52 3.90
CA ALA A 65 -7.04 -13.40 5.21
C ALA A 65 -6.35 -12.39 6.16
N ARG A 66 -5.06 -12.07 5.94
CA ARG A 66 -4.36 -11.03 6.73
C ARG A 66 -4.74 -9.61 6.31
N TYR A 67 -5.30 -9.44 5.11
CA TYR A 67 -5.63 -8.15 4.53
C TYR A 67 -7.13 -7.91 4.38
N GLY A 68 -7.98 -8.86 4.81
CA GLY A 68 -9.44 -8.69 4.87
C GLY A 68 -10.20 -9.05 3.60
N PHE A 69 -9.61 -9.83 2.68
CA PHE A 69 -10.29 -10.39 1.51
C PHE A 69 -10.99 -11.71 1.81
#